data_AF-A0A131YRF9-F1
#
_entry.id   AF-A0A131YRF9-F1
#
_cell.length_a   1.000
_cell.length_b   1.000
_cell.length_c   1.000
_cell.angle_alpha   90.00
_cell.angle_beta   90.00
_cell.angle_gamma   90.00
#
_symmetry.space_group_name_H-M   'P 1'
#
loop_
_entity.id
_entity.type
_entity.pdbx_description
1 polymer ?
#
loop_
_entity_poly.entity_id
_entity_poly.type
_entity_poly.pdbx_seq_one_letter_code
_entity_poly.pdbx_strand_id
1 'polypeptide(L)'
;MKSAVVSATLLITFAIFLVSHAEDGSSDDGSTGGSEEQEVKFCNDNTTAEERNTTLVCVLKTEDPDAERLKNYMESAKMNSSVIADLLCNNTNRLNEQILKSEGKNLSTGEEPELIDTFRHCEAQSYTKTRQYSV
;
A
#
# COMPACT_ATOMS: atom_id res chain seq x y z
N MET A 1 -6.63 44.76 39.82
CA MET A 1 -7.80 45.07 38.95
C MET A 1 -7.22 45.30 37.55
N LYS A 2 -7.53 44.57 36.47
CA LYS A 2 -8.68 43.76 36.07
C LYS A 2 -8.20 42.47 35.36
N SER A 3 -8.85 41.34 35.66
CA SER A 3 -8.81 40.15 34.83
C SER A 3 -9.41 40.42 33.45
N ALA A 4 -8.83 39.86 32.41
CA ALA A 4 -9.52 39.63 31.13
C ALA A 4 -9.60 38.11 30.93
N VAL A 5 -10.76 37.57 31.29
CA VAL A 5 -11.26 36.26 30.88
C VAL A 5 -11.82 36.42 29.48
N VAL A 6 -11.37 35.64 28.51
CA VAL A 6 -12.23 35.19 27.40
C VAL A 6 -11.85 33.76 27.06
N SER A 7 -12.65 32.85 27.62
CA SER A 7 -12.83 31.49 27.14
C SER A 7 -13.50 31.54 25.76
N ALA A 8 -12.97 30.82 24.78
CA ALA A 8 -13.66 30.49 23.55
C ALA A 8 -13.54 28.98 23.34
N THR A 9 -14.44 28.24 23.99
CA THR A 9 -14.66 26.82 23.73
C THR A 9 -15.26 26.70 22.34
N LEU A 10 -14.45 26.29 21.36
CA LEU A 10 -14.94 26.01 20.01
C LEU A 10 -15.72 24.69 20.06
N LEU A 11 -17.04 24.76 19.97
CA LEU A 11 -17.93 23.60 19.85
C LEU A 11 -17.79 23.04 18.43
N ILE A 12 -17.15 21.88 18.30
CA ILE A 12 -17.15 21.13 17.04
C ILE A 12 -18.49 20.40 16.95
N THR A 13 -19.41 20.95 16.17
CA THR A 13 -20.66 20.30 15.75
C THR A 13 -20.34 19.12 14.84
N PHE A 14 -20.62 17.91 15.31
CA PHE A 14 -20.66 16.71 14.48
C PHE A 14 -21.94 16.74 13.63
N ALA A 15 -21.78 16.81 12.31
CA ALA A 15 -22.86 16.51 11.37
C ALA A 15 -22.87 14.99 11.16
N ILE A 16 -23.86 14.31 11.72
CA ILE A 16 -24.15 12.90 11.43
C ILE A 16 -24.87 12.87 10.07
N PHE A 17 -24.18 12.44 9.01
CA PHE A 17 -24.86 12.08 7.76
C PHE A 17 -25.52 10.72 7.94
N LEU A 18 -26.80 10.75 8.31
CA LEU A 18 -27.72 9.61 8.12
C LEU A 18 -28.10 9.58 6.63
N VAL A 19 -27.46 8.73 5.84
CA VAL A 19 -27.98 8.41 4.51
C VAL A 19 -28.97 7.25 4.65
N SER A 20 -30.24 7.61 4.48
CA SER A 20 -31.37 6.69 4.38
C SER A 20 -31.29 5.84 3.11
N HIS A 21 -31.72 4.58 3.21
CA HIS A 21 -32.13 3.77 2.07
C HIS A 21 -33.23 4.52 1.29
N ALA A 22 -32.94 4.86 0.03
CA ALA A 22 -33.93 5.19 -0.96
C ALA A 22 -33.64 4.34 -2.20
N GLU A 23 -34.32 3.19 -2.28
CA GLU A 23 -34.58 2.56 -3.57
C GLU A 23 -35.63 3.45 -4.27
N ASP A 24 -35.29 4.09 -5.38
CA ASP A 24 -36.17 4.23 -6.55
C ASP A 24 -35.49 4.98 -7.70
N GLY A 25 -35.48 4.35 -8.87
CA GLY A 25 -35.87 4.99 -10.13
C GLY A 25 -34.96 6.02 -10.80
N SER A 26 -34.16 5.52 -11.74
CA SER A 26 -33.93 6.08 -13.08
C SER A 26 -32.98 7.28 -13.31
N SER A 27 -32.04 7.02 -14.21
CA SER A 27 -31.50 7.89 -15.27
C SER A 27 -30.37 8.90 -14.95
N ASP A 28 -29.23 8.59 -15.56
CA ASP A 28 -28.33 9.45 -16.34
C ASP A 28 -27.50 10.55 -15.63
N ASP A 29 -26.35 10.81 -16.26
CA ASP A 29 -25.40 11.91 -16.02
C ASP A 29 -24.56 11.89 -14.73
N GLY A 30 -23.24 11.72 -14.92
CA GLY A 30 -22.34 12.65 -14.24
C GLY A 30 -21.34 12.03 -13.29
N SER A 31 -20.17 11.70 -13.86
CA SER A 31 -18.85 11.97 -13.27
C SER A 31 -18.82 12.17 -11.75
N THR A 32 -18.60 11.08 -11.03
CA THR A 32 -17.51 11.02 -10.07
C THR A 32 -16.96 9.61 -10.17
N GLY A 33 -15.97 9.41 -11.04
CA GLY A 33 -15.06 8.28 -10.90
C GLY A 33 -14.39 8.44 -9.55
N GLY A 34 -15.00 7.87 -8.51
CA GLY A 34 -14.36 7.69 -7.23
C GLY A 34 -13.06 6.96 -7.55
N SER A 35 -11.95 7.68 -7.43
CA SER A 35 -10.64 7.06 -7.44
C SER A 35 -10.56 6.28 -6.14
N GLU A 36 -11.18 5.11 -6.13
CA GLU A 36 -11.01 4.11 -5.10
C GLU A 36 -9.50 3.86 -5.06
N GLU A 37 -8.82 4.36 -4.04
CA GLU A 37 -7.41 4.07 -3.84
C GLU A 37 -7.29 2.56 -3.76
N GLN A 38 -6.79 1.93 -4.83
CA GLN A 38 -6.75 0.48 -4.92
C GLN A 38 -5.89 -0.04 -3.77
N GLU A 39 -6.52 -0.70 -2.78
CA GLU A 39 -5.79 -1.33 -1.69
C GLU A 39 -4.89 -2.44 -2.26
N VAL A 40 -3.63 -2.45 -1.83
CA VAL A 40 -2.66 -3.48 -2.22
C VAL A 40 -3.13 -4.82 -1.66
N LYS A 41 -3.36 -5.79 -2.54
CA LYS A 41 -3.86 -7.12 -2.20
C LYS A 41 -2.75 -8.08 -1.76
N PHE A 42 -1.49 -7.73 -1.96
CA PHE A 42 -0.34 -8.60 -1.78
C PHE A 42 -0.34 -9.33 -0.44
N CYS A 43 -0.74 -8.64 0.64
CA CYS A 43 -0.79 -9.20 1.99
C CYS A 43 -2.19 -9.59 2.48
N ASN A 44 -3.21 -9.55 1.60
CA ASN A 44 -4.56 -9.97 1.98
C ASN A 44 -4.62 -11.48 2.19
N ASP A 45 -5.44 -11.91 3.17
CA ASP A 45 -5.62 -13.32 3.53
C ASP A 45 -6.09 -14.20 2.36
N ASN A 46 -6.83 -13.60 1.41
CA ASN A 46 -7.36 -14.29 0.24
C ASN A 46 -6.37 -14.36 -0.93
N THR A 47 -5.22 -13.69 -0.85
CA THR A 47 -4.21 -13.69 -1.92
C THR A 47 -3.36 -14.95 -1.83
N THR A 48 -3.39 -15.73 -2.90
CA THR A 48 -2.67 -17.00 -2.97
C THR A 48 -1.16 -16.80 -2.96
N ALA A 49 -0.41 -17.86 -2.62
CA ALA A 49 1.05 -17.84 -2.68
C ALA A 49 1.57 -17.61 -4.10
N GLU A 50 0.83 -18.10 -5.12
CA GLU A 50 1.17 -17.91 -6.53
C GLU A 50 0.99 -16.45 -6.97
N GLU A 51 -0.13 -15.82 -6.60
CA GLU A 51 -0.38 -14.40 -6.88
C GLU A 51 0.64 -13.50 -6.19
N ARG A 52 0.97 -13.79 -4.93
CA ARG A 52 2.06 -13.13 -4.21
C ARG A 52 3.38 -13.28 -4.93
N ASN A 53 3.79 -14.49 -5.27
CA ASN A 53 5.07 -14.71 -5.95
C ASN A 53 5.10 -13.99 -7.32
N THR A 54 4.00 -14.01 -8.07
CA THR A 54 3.87 -13.30 -9.35
C THR A 54 4.03 -11.79 -9.19
N THR A 55 3.36 -11.22 -8.19
CA THR A 55 3.43 -9.79 -7.89
C THR A 55 4.83 -9.39 -7.44
N LEU A 56 5.45 -10.15 -6.53
CA LEU A 56 6.81 -9.88 -6.06
C LEU A 56 7.83 -9.97 -7.19
N VAL A 57 7.71 -10.96 -8.09
CA VAL A 57 8.56 -11.06 -9.28
C VAL A 57 8.38 -9.86 -10.22
N CYS A 58 7.16 -9.32 -10.33
CA CYS A 58 6.93 -8.08 -11.07
C CYS A 58 7.64 -6.90 -10.41
N VAL A 59 7.47 -6.70 -9.09
CA VAL A 59 8.11 -5.63 -8.32
C VAL A 59 9.63 -5.65 -8.50
N LEU A 60 10.26 -6.82 -8.34
CA LEU A 60 11.71 -7.01 -8.48
C LEU A 60 12.27 -6.77 -9.90
N LYS A 61 11.40 -6.59 -10.90
CA LYS A 61 11.77 -6.28 -12.29
C LYS A 61 11.53 -4.81 -12.66
N THR A 62 10.91 -4.03 -11.78
CA THR A 62 10.71 -2.61 -12.02
C THR A 62 12.03 -1.85 -11.89
N GLU A 63 12.12 -0.69 -12.53
CA GLU A 63 13.25 0.24 -12.41
C GLU A 63 13.08 1.20 -11.21
N ASP A 64 12.19 0.86 -10.29
CA ASP A 64 11.95 1.63 -9.08
C ASP A 64 13.14 1.50 -8.11
N PRO A 65 13.70 2.62 -7.60
CA PRO A 65 14.87 2.58 -6.72
C PRO A 65 14.64 1.74 -5.46
N ASP A 66 13.45 1.77 -4.87
CA ASP A 66 13.14 1.01 -3.67
C ASP A 66 12.94 -0.48 -3.97
N ALA A 67 12.39 -0.81 -5.14
CA ALA A 67 12.37 -2.19 -5.63
C ALA A 67 13.78 -2.73 -5.90
N GLU A 68 14.69 -1.90 -6.41
CA GLU A 68 16.10 -2.26 -6.59
C GLU A 68 16.79 -2.51 -5.25
N ARG A 69 16.52 -1.67 -4.24
CA ARG A 69 17.00 -1.87 -2.87
C ARG A 69 16.53 -3.20 -2.28
N LEU A 70 15.23 -3.52 -2.43
CA LEU A 70 14.69 -4.81 -2.00
C LEU A 70 15.36 -6.00 -2.73
N LYS A 71 15.57 -5.87 -4.05
CA LYS A 71 16.23 -6.89 -4.87
C LYS A 71 17.68 -7.13 -4.40
N ASN A 72 18.46 -6.06 -4.24
CA ASN A 72 19.84 -6.13 -3.78
C ASN A 72 19.95 -6.76 -2.39
N TYR A 73 19.03 -6.42 -1.50
CA TYR A 73 18.93 -7.07 -0.20
C TYR A 73 18.64 -8.57 -0.33
N MET A 74 17.63 -8.96 -1.13
CA MET A 74 17.26 -10.36 -1.32
C MET A 74 18.42 -11.18 -1.87
N GLU A 75 19.14 -10.66 -2.86
CA GLU A 75 20.30 -11.31 -3.49
C GLU A 75 21.49 -11.42 -2.53
N SER A 76 21.83 -10.35 -1.82
CA SER A 76 22.96 -10.33 -0.88
C SER A 76 22.72 -11.20 0.37
N ALA A 77 21.49 -11.21 0.89
CA ALA A 77 21.10 -12.05 2.03
C ALA A 77 20.79 -13.49 1.64
N LYS A 78 20.82 -13.82 0.33
CA LYS A 78 20.40 -15.13 -0.23
C LYS A 78 19.01 -15.55 0.27
N MET A 79 18.11 -14.59 0.41
CA MET A 79 16.74 -14.84 0.84
C MET A 79 15.90 -15.29 -0.35
N ASN A 80 14.98 -16.22 -0.10
CA ASN A 80 14.01 -16.62 -1.12
C ASN A 80 12.79 -15.68 -1.09
N SER A 81 12.03 -15.68 -2.19
CA SER A 81 10.85 -14.82 -2.37
C SER A 81 9.77 -15.05 -1.31
N SER A 82 9.62 -16.28 -0.79
CA SER A 82 8.63 -16.60 0.25
C SER A 82 8.96 -15.92 1.58
N VAL A 83 10.23 -15.95 2.00
CA VAL A 83 10.70 -15.27 3.23
C VAL A 83 10.56 -13.75 3.09
N ILE A 84 10.89 -13.19 1.92
CA ILE A 84 10.72 -11.75 1.68
C ILE A 84 9.24 -11.36 1.70
N ALA A 85 8.36 -12.16 1.09
CA ALA A 85 6.92 -11.91 1.12
C ALA A 85 6.36 -11.96 2.55
N ASP A 86 6.80 -12.92 3.37
CA ASP A 86 6.42 -13.00 4.78
C ASP A 86 6.87 -11.77 5.56
N LEU A 87 8.12 -11.32 5.36
CA LEU A 87 8.63 -10.10 5.98
C LEU A 87 7.86 -8.85 5.53
N LEU A 88 7.53 -8.73 4.25
CA LEU A 88 6.74 -7.61 3.72
C LEU A 88 5.36 -7.51 4.37
N CYS A 89 4.71 -8.65 4.64
CA CYS A 89 3.34 -8.68 5.17
C CYS A 89 3.25 -8.68 6.68
N ASN A 90 4.20 -9.31 7.36
CA ASN A 90 4.12 -9.54 8.81
C ASN A 90 5.12 -8.72 9.61
N ASN A 91 6.16 -8.18 8.97
CA ASN A 91 7.22 -7.47 9.69
C ASN A 91 8.02 -6.48 8.81
N THR A 92 7.31 -5.55 8.17
CA THR A 92 7.91 -4.59 7.22
C THR A 92 9.00 -3.73 7.89
N ASN A 93 8.81 -3.35 9.16
CA ASN A 93 9.82 -2.59 9.91
C ASN A 93 11.14 -3.36 10.02
N ARG A 94 11.10 -4.66 10.33
CA ARG A 94 12.30 -5.51 10.40
C ARG A 94 12.95 -5.66 9.02
N LEU A 95 12.16 -5.75 7.96
CA LEU A 95 12.68 -5.78 6.58
C LEU A 95 13.43 -4.48 6.27
N ASN A 96 12.82 -3.34 6.56
CA ASN A 96 13.40 -2.01 6.33
C ASN A 96 14.72 -1.85 7.10
N GLU A 97 14.77 -2.24 8.37
CA GLU A 97 16.00 -2.26 9.17
C GLU A 97 17.11 -3.12 8.54
N GLN A 98 16.75 -4.29 8.01
CA GLN A 98 17.72 -5.21 7.39
C GLN A 98 18.23 -4.67 6.05
N ILE A 99 17.37 -4.05 5.25
CA ILE A 99 17.73 -3.38 4.00
C ILE A 99 18.70 -2.23 4.32
N LEU A 100 18.34 -1.31 5.22
CA LEU A 100 19.18 -0.20 5.62
C LEU A 100 20.55 -0.66 6.14
N LYS A 101 20.56 -1.73 6.96
CA LYS A 101 21.80 -2.32 7.47
C LYS A 101 22.67 -2.89 6.34
N SER A 102 22.07 -3.54 5.34
CA SER A 102 22.80 -4.08 4.18
C SER A 102 23.41 -2.97 3.31
N GLU A 103 22.77 -1.79 3.29
CA GLU A 103 23.23 -0.59 2.58
C GLU A 103 24.27 0.22 3.38
N GLY A 104 24.58 -0.18 4.62
CA GLY A 104 25.45 0.58 5.51
C GLY A 104 24.85 1.91 5.98
N LYS A 105 23.52 2.07 5.88
CA LYS A 105 22.79 3.27 6.33
C LYS A 105 22.45 3.19 7.82
N ASN A 106 22.30 4.36 8.44
CA ASN A 106 21.86 4.46 9.83
C ASN A 106 20.34 4.29 9.92
N LEU A 107 19.87 3.57 10.94
CA LEU A 107 18.44 3.33 11.18
C LEU A 107 17.67 4.60 11.57
N SER A 108 18.34 5.62 12.13
CA SER A 108 17.67 6.85 12.58
C SER A 108 17.53 7.93 11.49
N THR A 109 18.27 7.80 10.40
CA THR A 109 18.30 8.80 9.31
C THR A 109 18.17 8.19 7.92
N GLY A 110 18.10 6.87 7.83
CA GLY A 110 17.93 6.14 6.59
C GLY A 110 16.47 6.21 6.14
N GLU A 111 16.28 6.43 4.85
CA GLU A 111 14.96 6.42 4.24
C GLU A 111 14.48 4.98 4.03
N GLU A 112 13.30 4.67 4.56
CA GLU A 112 12.66 3.38 4.39
C GLU A 112 12.22 3.18 2.94
N PRO A 113 12.30 1.97 2.38
CA PRO A 113 11.79 1.70 1.04
C PRO A 113 10.27 1.89 0.96
N GLU A 114 9.80 2.68 0.00
CA GLU A 114 8.37 2.92 -0.26
C GLU A 114 7.92 2.13 -1.49
N LEU A 115 7.35 0.94 -1.27
CA LEU A 115 7.02 0.00 -2.35
C LEU A 115 5.53 -0.01 -2.74
N ILE A 116 4.68 0.73 -2.03
CA ILE A 116 3.22 0.57 -2.11
C ILE A 116 2.69 0.79 -3.53
N ASP A 117 3.15 1.82 -4.21
CA ASP A 117 2.69 2.14 -5.57
C ASP A 117 3.25 1.16 -6.61
N THR A 118 4.48 0.67 -6.40
CA THR A 118 5.08 -0.39 -7.21
C THR A 118 4.27 -1.69 -7.09
N PHE A 119 3.82 -2.05 -5.88
CA PHE A 119 2.91 -3.17 -5.66
C PHE A 119 1.56 -2.97 -6.36
N ARG A 120 0.91 -1.81 -6.19
CA ARG A 120 -0.35 -1.49 -6.88
C ARG A 120 -0.22 -1.64 -8.39
N HIS A 121 0.85 -1.11 -8.96
CA HIS A 121 1.12 -1.20 -10.39
C HIS A 121 1.24 -2.66 -10.87
N CYS A 122 1.98 -3.48 -10.13
CA CYS A 122 2.18 -4.89 -10.47
C CYS A 122 0.92 -5.76 -10.31
N GLU A 123 0.07 -5.45 -9.34
CA GLU A 123 -1.22 -6.12 -9.18
C GLU A 123 -2.20 -5.78 -10.31
N ALA A 124 -2.24 -4.52 -10.75
CA ALA A 124 -3.05 -4.10 -11.89
C ALA A 124 -2.62 -4.77 -13.21
N GLN A 125 -1.31 -4.98 -13.42
CA GLN A 125 -0.78 -5.74 -14.56
C GLN A 125 -1.16 -7.22 -14.51
N SER A 126 -1.16 -7.81 -13.32
CA SER A 126 -1.52 -9.22 -13.15
C SER A 126 -3.01 -9.44 -13.45
N TYR A 127 -3.87 -8.52 -12.99
CA TYR A 127 -5.31 -8.57 -13.26
C TYR A 127 -5.66 -8.47 -14.76
N THR A 128 -4.94 -7.63 -15.50
CA THR A 128 -5.16 -7.47 -16.96
C THR A 128 -4.75 -8.70 -17.75
N LYS A 129 -3.68 -9.41 -17.37
CA LYS A 129 -3.32 -10.70 -17.98
C LYS A 129 -4.37 -11.77 -17.72
N THR A 130 -4.87 -11.92 -16.49
CA THR A 130 -5.87 -12.95 -16.16
C THR A 130 -7.18 -12.75 -16.93
N ARG A 131 -7.61 -11.51 -17.16
CA ARG A 131 -8.79 -11.22 -18.01
C ARG A 131 -8.58 -11.58 -19.48
N GLN A 132 -7.38 -11.39 -20.03
CA GLN A 132 -7.10 -11.70 -21.45
C GLN A 132 -7.11 -13.19 -21.78
N TYR A 133 -6.81 -14.07 -20.82
CA TYR A 133 -6.82 -15.52 -21.01
C TYR A 133 -8.15 -16.21 -20.64
N SER A 134 -9.14 -15.44 -20.20
CA SER A 134 -10.45 -15.94 -19.75
C SER A 134 -11.59 -15.68 -20.75
N VAL A 135 -11.26 -15.38 -22.01
CA VAL A 135 -12.21 -15.13 -23.12
C VAL A 135 -12.03 -16.19 -24.20
#